data_AF-E3LWC0-F1
#
_entry.id   AF-E3LWC0-F1
#
_cell.length_a   1.000
_cell.length_b   1.000
_cell.length_c   1.000
_cell.angle_alpha   90.00
_cell.angle_beta   90.00
_cell.angle_gamma   90.00
#
_symmetry.space_group_name_H-M   'P 1'
#
loop_
_entity.id
_entity.type
_entity.pdbx_description
1 polymer ?
#
loop_
_entity_poly.entity_id
_entity_poly.type
_entity_poly.pdbx_seq_one_letter_code
_entity_poly.pdbx_strand_id
1 'polypeptide(L)'
;MFRYFFSSTPPITIKYKESKLNLHSSPETNFEIIGGDLRKSLSYKEDGTILRSNHSCSNSTLENSKYFIMDENEHVQMKTFLANFYCEKLREETLNERLSSLTNFMEHSAKNVYIRGIAPAKYDNKVMFRVFTDDVLEIIPILMKLQKTPLDPNDIRITTYKTKWSRENNDIYSTIDILEFSKVLEEFDINKELVTIVDDDVQKYTARQMVEIGSEPITVFSPDGGTVMEISQTVLYILSSLACKEVRPLRPCCNAQKYEENIVNAIKKYINMPMGTYISKKKIDESVAKSLSIMWKCISIDIEFSREKDEKVPLKHIKHQMDKCGLPHSLNDLLATINSDTLRIPVWFGRYLIMKAGADKFFGKHDTDLKMIVMDALLLKIPEDKRQYFVNKHSNDIEFDLFRKVSRNKIVTYNDAAELLKLLDLIETPKNLTLSSHPHHLLPPFSIAWA
;
A
#
# COMPACT_ATOMS: atom_id res chain seq x y z
N MET A 1 26.95 11.46 5.07
CA MET A 1 26.48 12.37 4.00
C MET A 1 25.83 11.50 2.92
N PHE A 2 24.56 11.16 3.10
CA PHE A 2 23.82 10.27 2.18
C PHE A 2 22.83 11.12 1.38
N ARG A 3 23.00 11.16 0.06
CA ARG A 3 22.03 11.76 -0.87
C ARG A 3 21.01 10.68 -1.23
N TYR A 4 19.75 10.89 -0.89
CA TYR A 4 18.64 10.03 -1.26
C TYR A 4 17.76 10.75 -2.29
N PHE A 5 17.55 10.09 -3.42
CA PHE A 5 16.48 10.41 -4.36
C PHE A 5 15.59 9.17 -4.41
N PHE A 6 14.30 9.35 -4.17
CA PHE A 6 13.30 8.49 -4.78
C PHE A 6 12.73 9.30 -5.96
N SER A 7 12.85 8.73 -7.16
CA SER A 7 11.79 8.84 -8.17
C SER A 7 10.71 7.81 -7.80
N SER A 8 9.63 7.77 -8.57
CA SER A 8 8.51 6.80 -8.50
C SER A 8 8.90 5.31 -8.51
N THR A 9 10.19 4.98 -8.41
CA THR A 9 10.77 3.65 -8.35
C THR A 9 11.87 3.61 -7.28
N PRO A 10 11.80 2.71 -6.27
CA PRO A 10 12.89 2.50 -5.33
C PRO A 10 14.20 2.14 -6.05
N PRO A 11 15.37 2.66 -5.62
CA PRO A 11 16.64 2.26 -6.21
C PRO A 11 16.84 0.75 -6.04
N ILE A 12 17.04 0.06 -7.16
CA ILE A 12 17.34 -1.36 -7.24
C ILE A 12 18.51 -1.67 -6.29
N THR A 13 18.26 -2.42 -5.23
CA THR A 13 19.27 -2.71 -4.21
C THR A 13 20.36 -3.64 -4.75
N ILE A 14 21.58 -3.58 -4.20
CA ILE A 14 22.68 -4.51 -4.51
C ILE A 14 22.21 -5.97 -4.42
N LYS A 15 21.35 -6.26 -3.44
CA LYS A 15 20.77 -7.59 -3.21
C LYS A 15 19.86 -8.05 -4.35
N TYR A 16 19.14 -7.14 -5.01
CA TYR A 16 18.37 -7.52 -6.19
C TYR A 16 19.29 -8.00 -7.34
N LYS A 17 20.43 -7.35 -7.55
CA LYS A 17 21.38 -7.76 -8.61
C LYS A 17 21.89 -9.19 -8.41
N GLU A 18 21.92 -9.68 -7.16
CA GLU A 18 22.28 -11.06 -6.84
C GLU A 18 21.23 -12.07 -7.31
N SER A 19 19.96 -11.66 -7.43
CA SER A 19 18.85 -12.56 -7.80
C SER A 19 18.87 -13.01 -9.27
N LYS A 20 19.52 -12.23 -10.15
CA LYS A 20 19.51 -12.43 -11.63
C LYS A 20 18.11 -12.53 -12.26
N LEU A 21 17.06 -12.10 -11.56
CA LEU A 21 15.69 -12.06 -12.11
C LEU A 21 15.52 -10.80 -12.95
N ASN A 22 14.62 -10.83 -13.94
CA ASN A 22 14.25 -9.62 -14.68
C ASN A 22 13.24 -8.80 -13.86
N LEU A 23 13.53 -7.53 -13.60
CA LEU A 23 12.62 -6.59 -12.93
C LEU A 23 12.31 -5.48 -13.89
N HIS A 24 11.03 -5.20 -13.97
CA HIS A 24 10.50 -4.10 -14.70
C HIS A 24 9.76 -3.16 -13.75
N SER A 25 10.21 -1.91 -13.72
CA SER A 25 9.51 -0.85 -13.04
C SER A 25 8.99 0.15 -14.06
N SER A 26 7.68 0.37 -14.04
CA SER A 26 7.05 1.33 -14.96
C SER A 26 7.14 2.75 -14.38
N PRO A 27 7.65 3.73 -15.15
CA PRO A 27 7.67 5.13 -14.73
C PRO A 27 6.27 5.77 -14.75
N GLU A 28 5.38 5.25 -15.60
CA GLU A 28 4.03 5.77 -15.81
C GLU A 28 3.00 4.65 -15.85
N THR A 29 2.05 4.73 -14.91
CA THR A 29 0.89 3.84 -14.87
C THR A 29 -0.39 4.68 -14.96
N ASN A 30 -1.25 4.34 -15.92
CA ASN A 30 -2.60 4.87 -16.03
C ASN A 30 -3.60 3.93 -15.36
N PHE A 31 -4.61 4.51 -14.73
CA PHE A 31 -5.62 3.80 -13.96
C PHE A 31 -7.02 4.15 -14.47
N GLU A 32 -7.87 3.14 -14.66
CA GLU A 32 -9.29 3.32 -14.93
C GLU A 32 -10.12 2.76 -13.76
N ILE A 33 -10.98 3.61 -13.20
CA ILE A 33 -11.90 3.27 -12.13
C ILE A 33 -13.28 3.05 -12.75
N ILE A 34 -13.86 1.86 -12.55
CA ILE A 34 -15.20 1.52 -13.04
C ILE A 34 -16.05 1.16 -11.83
N GLY A 35 -17.13 1.92 -11.61
CA GLY A 35 -18.03 1.68 -10.47
C GLY A 35 -17.42 1.94 -9.09
N GLY A 36 -16.32 2.68 -9.01
CA GLY A 36 -15.58 2.94 -7.76
C GLY A 36 -14.43 1.98 -7.48
N ASP A 37 -14.32 0.89 -8.25
CA ASP A 37 -13.22 -0.07 -8.12
C ASP A 37 -12.12 0.20 -9.15
N LEU A 38 -10.86 0.06 -8.73
CA LEU A 38 -9.75 0.04 -9.68
C LEU A 38 -9.85 -1.23 -10.54
N ARG A 39 -10.20 -1.08 -11.81
CA ARG A 39 -10.43 -2.23 -12.71
C ARG A 39 -9.40 -2.39 -13.80
N LYS A 40 -8.72 -1.31 -14.17
CA LYS A 40 -7.68 -1.38 -15.20
C LYS A 40 -6.44 -0.67 -14.70
N SER A 41 -5.34 -1.40 -14.63
CA SER A 41 -4.01 -0.82 -14.67
C SER A 41 -3.45 -0.95 -16.08
N LEU A 42 -2.76 0.10 -16.52
CA LEU A 42 -2.04 0.14 -17.77
C LEU A 42 -0.65 0.72 -17.49
N SER A 43 0.38 -0.10 -17.57
CA SER A 43 1.76 0.33 -17.36
C SER A 43 2.58 0.23 -18.64
N TYR A 44 3.46 1.21 -18.85
CA TYR A 44 4.33 1.28 -20.02
C TYR A 44 5.76 0.86 -19.63
N LYS A 45 6.37 -0.01 -20.43
CA LYS A 45 7.77 -0.37 -20.30
C LYS A 45 8.64 0.60 -21.10
N GLU A 46 9.91 0.75 -20.68
CA GLU A 46 10.90 1.56 -21.43
C GLU A 46 11.12 1.03 -22.86
N ASP A 47 10.97 -0.29 -23.05
CA ASP A 47 11.06 -0.95 -24.35
C ASP A 47 9.80 -0.78 -25.24
N GLY A 48 8.79 -0.04 -24.75
CA GLY A 48 7.52 0.21 -25.43
C GLY A 48 6.46 -0.88 -25.24
N THR A 49 6.76 -1.98 -24.55
CA THR A 49 5.73 -2.97 -24.19
C THR A 49 4.71 -2.34 -23.25
N ILE A 50 3.46 -2.74 -23.40
CA ILE A 50 2.36 -2.29 -22.57
C ILE A 50 1.88 -3.48 -21.74
N LEU A 51 1.76 -3.29 -20.43
CA LEU A 51 1.30 -4.28 -19.47
C LEU A 51 -0.08 -3.89 -18.93
N ARG A 52 -0.93 -4.90 -18.69
CA ARG A 52 -2.30 -4.74 -18.21
C ARG A 52 -2.65 -5.80 -17.18
N SER A 53 -3.50 -5.44 -16.23
CA SER A 53 -4.21 -6.41 -15.39
C SER A 53 -5.21 -7.22 -16.22
N ASN A 54 -5.38 -8.52 -15.94
CA ASN A 54 -6.42 -9.36 -16.53
C ASN A 54 -7.85 -8.80 -16.35
N HIS A 55 -8.08 -8.01 -15.30
CA HIS A 55 -9.33 -7.29 -15.07
C HIS A 55 -9.69 -6.29 -16.18
N SER A 56 -8.74 -5.88 -17.04
CA SER A 56 -9.01 -5.00 -18.17
C SER A 56 -9.76 -5.66 -19.32
N CYS A 57 -9.88 -6.99 -19.32
CA CYS A 57 -10.60 -7.75 -20.34
C CYS A 57 -12.13 -7.71 -20.16
N SER A 58 -12.64 -7.29 -19.00
CA SER A 58 -14.08 -7.18 -18.75
C SER A 58 -14.47 -5.79 -18.27
N ASN A 59 -15.70 -5.39 -18.60
CA ASN A 59 -16.36 -4.25 -17.97
C ASN A 59 -17.19 -4.68 -16.74
N SER A 60 -17.48 -5.97 -16.60
CA SER A 60 -18.17 -6.56 -15.44
C SER A 60 -17.18 -6.96 -14.34
N THR A 61 -17.70 -7.26 -13.14
CA THR A 61 -16.87 -7.74 -12.04
C THR A 61 -16.50 -9.18 -12.34
N LEU A 62 -15.21 -9.47 -12.47
CA LEU A 62 -14.74 -10.84 -12.60
C LEU A 62 -14.81 -11.50 -11.21
N GLU A 63 -15.99 -12.02 -10.86
CA GLU A 63 -16.14 -12.79 -9.63
C GLU A 63 -15.35 -14.11 -9.75
N ASN A 64 -14.60 -14.45 -8.71
CA ASN A 64 -13.80 -15.67 -8.63
C ASN A 64 -12.66 -15.79 -9.68
N SER A 65 -12.21 -14.68 -10.27
CA SER A 65 -10.99 -14.68 -11.08
C SER A 65 -9.76 -14.38 -10.23
N LYS A 66 -8.68 -15.12 -10.47
CA LYS A 66 -7.36 -14.73 -9.98
C LYS A 66 -6.88 -13.44 -10.62
N TYR A 67 -6.01 -12.70 -9.93
CA TYR A 67 -5.44 -11.47 -10.45
C TYR A 67 -4.02 -11.70 -11.00
N PHE A 68 -3.80 -11.34 -12.26
CA PHE A 68 -2.51 -11.48 -12.93
C PHE A 68 -2.29 -10.39 -13.99
N ILE A 69 -1.04 -10.28 -14.47
CA ILE A 69 -0.61 -9.28 -15.45
C ILE A 69 -0.34 -9.99 -16.79
N MET A 70 -0.73 -9.34 -17.88
CA MET A 70 -0.50 -9.77 -19.26
C MET A 70 0.00 -8.59 -20.09
N ASP A 71 0.65 -8.87 -21.22
CA ASP A 71 1.03 -7.81 -22.16
C ASP A 71 -0.09 -7.47 -23.16
N GLU A 72 0.10 -6.37 -23.89
CA GLU A 72 -0.88 -5.91 -24.87
C GLU A 72 -1.12 -6.93 -25.98
N ASN A 73 -0.11 -7.69 -26.40
CA ASN A 73 -0.27 -8.67 -27.46
C ASN A 73 -1.18 -9.83 -26.98
N GLU A 74 -1.00 -10.28 -25.74
CA GLU A 74 -1.84 -11.28 -25.09
C GLU A 74 -3.28 -10.76 -24.90
N HIS A 75 -3.43 -9.50 -24.49
CA HIS A 75 -4.74 -8.83 -24.37
C HIS A 75 -5.46 -8.71 -25.73
N VAL A 76 -4.78 -8.31 -26.79
CA VAL A 76 -5.34 -8.21 -28.15
C VAL A 76 -5.76 -9.59 -28.65
N GLN A 77 -4.94 -10.62 -28.46
CA GLN A 77 -5.29 -12.00 -28.82
C GLN A 77 -6.55 -12.48 -28.11
N MET A 78 -6.68 -12.19 -26.81
CA MET A 78 -7.89 -12.51 -26.05
C MET A 78 -9.12 -11.80 -26.64
N LYS A 79 -9.03 -10.50 -26.91
CA LYS A 79 -10.14 -9.74 -27.51
C LYS A 79 -10.53 -10.27 -28.89
N THR A 80 -9.57 -10.55 -29.75
CA THR A 80 -9.81 -11.13 -31.09
C THR A 80 -10.46 -12.50 -30.97
N PHE A 81 -10.01 -13.34 -30.04
CA PHE A 81 -10.63 -14.64 -29.79
C PHE A 81 -12.10 -14.50 -29.35
N LEU A 82 -12.39 -13.60 -28.41
CA LEU A 82 -13.74 -13.37 -27.90
C LEU A 82 -14.69 -12.74 -28.92
N ALA A 83 -14.15 -11.97 -29.87
CA ALA A 83 -14.92 -11.38 -30.97
C ALA A 83 -15.55 -12.44 -31.90
N ASN A 84 -15.01 -13.66 -31.92
CA ASN A 84 -15.55 -14.76 -32.72
C ASN A 84 -16.85 -15.36 -32.15
N PHE A 85 -17.22 -15.01 -30.92
CA PHE A 85 -18.45 -15.50 -30.29
C PHE A 85 -19.59 -14.52 -30.50
N TYR A 86 -20.62 -14.92 -31.26
CA TYR A 86 -21.82 -14.11 -31.48
C TYR A 86 -22.76 -14.05 -30.26
N CYS A 87 -22.77 -15.11 -29.44
CA CYS A 87 -23.59 -15.19 -28.23
C CYS A 87 -22.87 -14.52 -27.05
N GLU A 88 -23.48 -13.50 -26.46
CA GLU A 88 -22.93 -12.74 -25.32
C GLU A 88 -22.70 -13.63 -24.10
N LYS A 89 -23.68 -14.49 -23.76
CA LYS A 89 -23.57 -15.43 -22.63
C LYS A 89 -22.37 -16.37 -22.79
N LEU A 90 -22.21 -16.97 -23.97
CA LEU A 90 -21.09 -17.87 -24.25
C LEU A 90 -19.75 -17.13 -24.21
N ARG A 91 -19.72 -15.87 -24.70
CA ARG A 91 -18.54 -15.01 -24.64
C ARG A 91 -18.12 -14.74 -23.19
N GLU A 92 -19.08 -14.42 -22.32
CA GLU A 92 -18.83 -14.18 -20.89
C GLU A 92 -18.37 -15.45 -20.15
N GLU A 93 -19.05 -16.58 -20.38
CA GLU A 93 -18.66 -17.88 -19.81
C GLU A 93 -17.22 -18.25 -20.21
N THR A 94 -16.89 -18.09 -21.49
CA THR A 94 -15.54 -18.38 -22.02
C THR A 94 -14.49 -17.43 -21.45
N LEU A 95 -14.83 -16.14 -21.29
CA LEU A 95 -13.94 -15.15 -20.67
C LEU A 95 -13.66 -15.53 -19.21
N ASN A 96 -14.69 -15.84 -18.44
CA ASN A 96 -14.57 -16.21 -17.03
C ASN A 96 -13.75 -17.50 -16.86
N GLU A 97 -13.97 -18.50 -17.71
CA GLU A 97 -13.16 -19.72 -17.72
C GLU A 97 -11.68 -19.42 -17.97
N ARG A 98 -11.38 -18.63 -19.01
CA ARG A 98 -9.98 -18.31 -19.37
C ARG A 98 -9.27 -17.42 -18.34
N LEU A 99 -9.99 -16.49 -17.70
CA LEU A 99 -9.41 -15.59 -16.70
C LEU A 99 -9.49 -16.13 -15.27
N SER A 100 -10.06 -17.32 -15.06
CA SER A 100 -10.14 -17.94 -13.73
C SER A 100 -8.77 -18.15 -13.08
N SER A 101 -7.73 -18.35 -13.88
CA SER A 101 -6.34 -18.52 -13.40
C SER A 101 -5.34 -18.13 -14.49
N LEU A 102 -4.10 -17.83 -14.09
CA LEU A 102 -3.01 -17.63 -15.05
C LEU A 102 -2.71 -18.94 -15.80
N THR A 103 -2.82 -20.08 -15.13
CA THR A 103 -2.66 -21.40 -15.76
C THR A 103 -3.59 -21.55 -16.97
N ASN A 104 -4.89 -21.29 -16.81
CA ASN A 104 -5.89 -21.43 -17.88
C ASN A 104 -5.68 -20.40 -19.01
N PHE A 105 -5.27 -19.19 -18.65
CA PHE A 105 -4.93 -18.15 -19.60
C PHE A 105 -3.74 -18.53 -20.50
N MET A 106 -2.68 -19.07 -19.87
CA MET A 106 -1.43 -19.47 -20.53
C MET A 106 -1.59 -20.66 -21.46
N GLU A 107 -2.59 -21.52 -21.28
CA GLU A 107 -2.86 -22.63 -22.20
C GLU A 107 -3.22 -22.18 -23.62
N HIS A 108 -3.70 -20.94 -23.78
CA HIS A 108 -4.33 -20.50 -25.01
C HIS A 108 -3.67 -19.30 -25.70
N SER A 109 -2.97 -18.44 -24.95
CA SER A 109 -2.76 -17.06 -25.41
C SER A 109 -1.39 -16.47 -25.09
N ALA A 110 -0.68 -17.01 -24.11
CA ALA A 110 0.42 -16.30 -23.50
C ALA A 110 1.74 -17.06 -23.54
N LYS A 111 2.81 -16.29 -23.72
CA LYS A 111 4.19 -16.79 -23.85
C LYS A 111 5.10 -16.19 -22.80
N ASN A 112 4.70 -15.05 -22.24
CA ASN A 112 5.45 -14.32 -21.25
C ASN A 112 4.79 -14.52 -19.88
N VAL A 113 5.58 -14.76 -18.84
CA VAL A 113 5.08 -14.86 -17.47
C VAL A 113 5.49 -13.62 -16.72
N TYR A 114 4.49 -12.85 -16.27
CA TYR A 114 4.68 -11.69 -15.42
C TYR A 114 4.25 -12.02 -13.98
N ILE A 115 5.11 -11.76 -13.01
CA ILE A 115 4.79 -11.89 -11.58
C ILE A 115 4.90 -10.53 -10.90
N ARG A 116 3.96 -10.23 -10.01
CA ARG A 116 3.88 -8.91 -9.37
C ARG A 116 4.85 -8.84 -8.20
N GLY A 117 5.75 -7.86 -8.26
CA GLY A 117 6.61 -7.43 -7.18
C GLY A 117 5.91 -6.38 -6.34
N ILE A 118 5.66 -6.71 -5.07
CA ILE A 118 5.01 -5.84 -4.09
C ILE A 118 6.08 -5.25 -3.20
N ALA A 119 6.17 -3.92 -3.14
CA ALA A 119 7.07 -3.26 -2.22
C ALA A 119 6.53 -3.41 -0.78
N PRO A 120 7.38 -3.39 0.26
CA PRO A 120 6.90 -3.29 1.63
C PRO A 120 6.06 -2.01 1.79
N ALA A 121 4.88 -2.09 2.40
CA ALA A 121 4.00 -0.97 2.69
C ALA A 121 4.41 -0.26 4.00
N LYS A 122 5.72 -0.06 4.16
CA LYS A 122 6.38 0.68 5.23
C LYS A 122 7.56 1.45 4.65
N TYR A 123 7.99 2.51 5.33
CA TYR A 123 9.22 3.18 4.94
C TYR A 123 10.43 2.32 5.30
N ASP A 124 11.04 1.67 4.30
CA ASP A 124 12.30 0.94 4.44
C ASP A 124 13.23 1.28 3.28
N ASN A 125 14.41 1.81 3.60
CA ASN A 125 15.43 2.18 2.61
C ASN A 125 16.12 0.94 1.99
N LYS A 126 15.81 -0.26 2.47
CA LYS A 126 16.25 -1.55 1.94
C LYS A 126 15.05 -2.28 1.33
N VAL A 127 14.42 -1.67 0.33
CA VAL A 127 13.29 -2.26 -0.38
C VAL A 127 13.69 -3.60 -0.99
N MET A 128 13.13 -4.68 -0.45
CA MET A 128 13.02 -5.95 -1.13
C MET A 128 11.58 -6.14 -1.52
N PHE A 129 11.32 -6.11 -2.83
CA PHE A 129 10.05 -6.56 -3.35
C PHE A 129 9.77 -7.99 -2.88
N ARG A 130 8.48 -8.27 -2.74
CA ARG A 130 7.96 -9.57 -2.35
C ARG A 130 6.97 -10.04 -3.39
N VAL A 131 6.82 -11.36 -3.49
CA VAL A 131 5.86 -12.01 -4.39
C VAL A 131 4.94 -12.91 -3.55
N PHE A 132 3.67 -13.03 -3.92
CA PHE A 132 2.75 -13.94 -3.23
C PHE A 132 3.17 -15.40 -3.44
N THR A 133 3.13 -16.20 -2.39
CA THR A 133 3.48 -17.61 -2.46
C THR A 133 2.53 -18.41 -3.36
N ASP A 134 1.25 -18.03 -3.41
CA ASP A 134 0.29 -18.68 -4.31
C ASP A 134 0.57 -18.37 -5.77
N ASP A 135 0.93 -17.12 -6.10
CA ASP A 135 1.37 -16.74 -7.45
C ASP A 135 2.62 -17.55 -7.84
N VAL A 136 3.58 -17.71 -6.92
CA VAL A 136 4.78 -18.55 -7.13
C VAL A 136 4.43 -20.01 -7.40
N LEU A 137 3.55 -20.61 -6.59
CA LEU A 137 3.12 -21.99 -6.77
C LEU A 137 2.42 -22.22 -8.12
N GLU A 138 1.70 -21.21 -8.60
CA GLU A 138 1.01 -21.27 -9.89
C GLU A 138 1.98 -21.16 -11.08
N ILE A 139 2.99 -20.29 -11.01
CA ILE A 139 3.90 -20.09 -12.15
C ILE A 139 4.93 -21.20 -12.33
N ILE A 140 5.32 -21.93 -11.27
CA ILE A 140 6.32 -23.02 -11.38
C ILE A 140 5.97 -24.03 -12.48
N PRO A 141 4.79 -24.68 -12.48
CA PRO A 141 4.44 -25.64 -13.54
C PRO A 141 4.32 -24.98 -14.92
N ILE A 142 3.89 -23.71 -14.99
CA ILE A 142 3.80 -22.94 -16.24
C ILE A 142 5.19 -22.76 -16.85
N LEU A 143 6.15 -22.28 -16.05
CA LEU A 143 7.53 -22.03 -16.48
C LEU A 143 8.23 -23.34 -16.89
N MET A 144 8.01 -24.41 -16.14
CA MET A 144 8.54 -25.75 -16.46
C MET A 144 7.99 -26.28 -17.81
N LYS A 145 6.71 -26.04 -18.10
CA LYS A 145 6.12 -26.36 -19.42
C LYS A 145 6.73 -25.52 -20.54
N LEU A 146 6.92 -24.20 -20.32
CA LEU A 146 7.52 -23.29 -21.31
C LEU A 146 8.97 -23.66 -21.66
N GLN A 147 9.75 -24.14 -20.69
CA GLN A 147 11.13 -24.61 -20.92
C GLN A 147 11.22 -26.07 -21.42
N LYS A 148 10.09 -26.69 -21.76
CA LYS A 148 9.99 -28.07 -22.29
C LYS A 148 10.46 -29.16 -21.32
N THR A 149 10.37 -28.90 -20.01
CA THR A 149 10.61 -29.89 -18.96
C THR A 149 9.41 -29.90 -18.00
N PRO A 150 8.22 -30.40 -18.42
CA PRO A 150 7.03 -30.34 -17.59
C PRO A 150 7.27 -30.96 -16.20
N LEU A 151 6.70 -30.32 -15.17
CA LEU A 151 6.78 -30.79 -13.79
C LEU A 151 6.13 -32.16 -13.66
N ASP A 152 6.80 -33.11 -13.00
CA ASP A 152 6.20 -34.40 -12.64
C ASP A 152 5.02 -34.16 -11.68
N PRO A 153 3.81 -34.72 -11.95
CA PRO A 153 2.69 -34.63 -11.02
C PRO A 153 3.00 -35.09 -9.59
N ASN A 154 3.99 -35.98 -9.41
CA ASN A 154 4.45 -36.51 -8.12
C ASN A 154 5.73 -35.84 -7.61
N ASP A 155 6.13 -34.69 -8.18
CA ASP A 155 7.32 -33.99 -7.72
C ASP A 155 7.17 -33.61 -6.23
N ILE A 156 8.12 -34.09 -5.43
CA ILE A 156 8.08 -33.88 -3.97
C ILE A 156 8.29 -32.41 -3.63
N ARG A 157 9.10 -31.68 -4.42
CA ARG A 157 9.44 -30.27 -4.17
C ARG A 157 8.18 -29.40 -4.19
N ILE A 158 7.32 -29.53 -5.19
CA ILE A 158 6.08 -28.73 -5.28
C ILE A 158 5.12 -29.05 -4.14
N THR A 159 5.06 -30.32 -3.72
CA THR A 159 4.26 -30.75 -2.59
C THR A 159 4.78 -30.15 -1.29
N THR A 160 6.11 -30.16 -1.08
CA THR A 160 6.76 -29.51 0.06
C THR A 160 6.42 -28.03 0.14
N TYR A 161 6.49 -27.29 -0.98
CA TYR A 161 6.14 -25.87 -1.01
C TYR A 161 4.64 -25.61 -0.77
N LYS A 162 3.75 -26.43 -1.33
CA LYS A 162 2.30 -26.37 -1.04
C LYS A 162 2.00 -26.56 0.44
N THR A 163 2.70 -27.47 1.12
CA THR A 163 2.56 -27.66 2.57
C THR A 163 3.20 -26.52 3.36
N LYS A 164 4.40 -26.06 2.97
CA LYS A 164 5.11 -24.95 3.64
C LYS A 164 4.32 -23.65 3.60
N TRP A 165 3.65 -23.38 2.48
CA TRP A 165 2.89 -22.15 2.24
C TRP A 165 1.38 -22.34 2.33
N SER A 166 0.92 -23.42 2.96
CA SER A 166 -0.51 -23.64 3.18
C SER A 166 -1.10 -22.52 4.03
N ARG A 167 -2.22 -21.96 3.59
CA ARG A 167 -2.91 -20.90 4.32
C ARG A 167 -3.65 -21.48 5.53
N GLU A 168 -3.58 -20.80 6.67
CA GLU A 168 -4.39 -21.14 7.85
C GLU A 168 -5.89 -20.89 7.61
N ASN A 169 -6.22 -19.83 6.86
CA ASN A 169 -7.57 -19.50 6.41
C ASN A 169 -7.52 -18.62 5.14
N ASN A 170 -8.66 -18.50 4.45
CA ASN A 170 -8.77 -17.80 3.17
C ASN A 170 -8.56 -16.27 3.23
N ASP A 171 -8.43 -15.70 4.42
CA ASP A 171 -8.22 -14.26 4.60
C ASP A 171 -6.77 -13.87 4.82
N ILE A 172 -5.86 -14.84 4.94
CA ILE A 172 -4.45 -14.63 5.25
C ILE A 172 -3.62 -15.16 4.09
N TYR A 173 -2.71 -14.31 3.61
CA TYR A 173 -1.85 -14.56 2.47
C TYR A 173 -0.39 -14.37 2.88
N SER A 174 0.49 -15.21 2.35
CA SER A 174 1.92 -15.12 2.57
C SER A 174 2.66 -14.64 1.33
N THR A 175 3.77 -13.95 1.55
CA THR A 175 4.70 -13.53 0.51
C THR A 175 6.12 -13.93 0.90
N ILE A 176 6.98 -14.12 -0.10
CA ILE A 176 8.42 -14.32 0.06
C ILE A 176 9.16 -13.17 -0.63
N ASP A 177 10.38 -12.87 -0.18
CA ASP A 177 11.19 -11.87 -0.88
C ASP A 177 11.76 -12.40 -2.20
N ILE A 178 12.22 -11.49 -3.07
CA ILE A 178 12.80 -11.85 -4.37
C ILE A 178 13.99 -12.82 -4.26
N LEU A 179 14.78 -12.77 -3.18
CA LEU A 179 15.92 -13.69 -3.04
C LEU A 179 15.46 -15.11 -2.73
N GLU A 180 14.48 -15.27 -1.85
CA GLU A 180 13.85 -16.57 -1.62
C GLU A 180 13.13 -17.07 -2.88
N PHE A 181 12.42 -16.20 -3.61
CA PHE A 181 11.82 -16.56 -4.89
C PHE A 181 12.86 -17.04 -5.92
N SER A 182 13.98 -16.33 -6.02
CA SER A 182 15.09 -16.71 -6.90
C SER A 182 15.65 -18.10 -6.58
N LYS A 183 15.79 -18.43 -5.29
CA LYS A 183 16.21 -19.77 -4.83
C LYS A 183 15.19 -20.85 -5.16
N VAL A 184 13.89 -20.55 -4.99
CA VAL A 184 12.82 -21.48 -5.38
C VAL A 184 12.95 -21.82 -6.86
N LEU A 185 13.14 -20.83 -7.75
CA LEU A 185 13.33 -21.10 -9.18
C LEU A 185 14.58 -21.95 -9.47
N GLU A 186 15.69 -21.73 -8.74
CA GLU A 186 16.90 -22.56 -8.84
C GLU A 186 16.65 -24.00 -8.42
N GLU A 187 15.87 -24.25 -7.36
CA GLU A 187 15.55 -25.59 -6.89
C GLU A 187 14.74 -26.41 -7.91
N PHE A 188 14.02 -25.76 -8.82
CA PHE A 188 13.28 -26.40 -9.91
C PHE A 188 14.04 -26.38 -11.26
N ASP A 189 15.29 -25.90 -11.28
CA ASP A 189 16.08 -25.71 -12.50
C ASP A 189 15.36 -24.85 -13.55
N ILE A 190 14.63 -23.82 -13.10
CA ILE A 190 13.87 -22.94 -13.98
C ILE A 190 14.76 -21.84 -14.55
N ASN A 191 14.71 -21.64 -15.87
CA ASN A 191 15.34 -20.48 -16.49
C ASN A 191 14.64 -19.19 -16.03
N LYS A 192 15.34 -18.39 -15.22
CA LYS A 192 14.85 -17.12 -14.65
C LYS A 192 14.49 -16.06 -15.70
N GLU A 193 15.02 -16.17 -16.93
CA GLU A 193 14.67 -15.25 -18.03
C GLU A 193 13.22 -15.41 -18.50
N LEU A 194 12.57 -16.54 -18.18
CA LEU A 194 11.19 -16.84 -18.56
C LEU A 194 10.14 -16.10 -17.71
N VAL A 195 10.56 -15.50 -16.60
CA VAL A 195 9.69 -14.73 -15.71
C VAL A 195 10.19 -13.30 -15.55
N THR A 196 9.27 -12.35 -15.68
CA THR A 196 9.54 -10.93 -15.43
C THR A 196 8.79 -10.48 -14.20
N ILE A 197 9.50 -9.94 -13.22
CA ILE A 197 8.91 -9.27 -12.07
C ILE A 197 8.48 -7.88 -12.51
N VAL A 198 7.24 -7.51 -12.23
CA VAL A 198 6.66 -6.21 -12.57
C VAL A 198 6.16 -5.53 -11.31
N ASP A 199 6.35 -4.22 -11.18
CA ASP A 199 5.79 -3.49 -10.02
C ASP A 199 4.27 -3.70 -9.91
N ASP A 200 3.77 -3.80 -8.69
CA ASP A 200 2.32 -3.83 -8.45
C ASP A 200 1.69 -2.45 -8.63
N ASP A 201 1.00 -2.27 -9.76
CA ASP A 201 0.33 -1.02 -10.11
C ASP A 201 -0.78 -0.62 -9.13
N VAL A 202 -1.49 -1.60 -8.54
CA VAL A 202 -2.55 -1.35 -7.55
C VAL A 202 -1.95 -0.74 -6.29
N GLN A 203 -0.80 -1.27 -5.86
CA GLN A 203 -0.05 -0.71 -4.73
C GLN A 203 0.36 0.74 -4.98
N LYS A 204 0.92 1.03 -6.16
CA LYS A 204 1.32 2.40 -6.53
C LYS A 204 0.13 3.35 -6.47
N TYR A 205 -1.00 2.93 -7.04
CA TYR A 205 -2.24 3.70 -7.00
C TYR A 205 -2.72 3.96 -5.57
N THR A 206 -2.86 2.91 -4.76
CA THR A 206 -3.41 3.05 -3.40
C THR A 206 -2.45 3.82 -2.49
N ALA A 207 -1.14 3.70 -2.67
CA ALA A 207 -0.13 4.52 -2.00
C ALA A 207 -0.27 6.01 -2.35
N ARG A 208 -0.55 6.33 -3.62
CA ARG A 208 -0.82 7.70 -4.05
C ARG A 208 -2.12 8.23 -3.43
N GLN A 209 -3.20 7.44 -3.47
CA GLN A 209 -4.49 7.80 -2.87
C GLN A 209 -4.38 8.00 -1.34
N MET A 210 -3.54 7.22 -0.68
CA MET A 210 -3.26 7.34 0.76
C MET A 210 -2.71 8.72 1.13
N VAL A 211 -1.98 9.38 0.23
CA VAL A 211 -1.45 10.75 0.42
C VAL A 211 -2.46 11.79 -0.03
N GLU A 212 -3.06 11.61 -1.22
CA GLU A 212 -3.98 12.57 -1.84
C GLU A 212 -5.29 12.68 -1.03
N ILE A 213 -5.98 11.57 -0.83
CA ILE A 213 -7.26 11.51 -0.12
C ILE A 213 -7.05 11.30 1.39
N GLY A 214 -5.99 10.62 1.82
CA GLY A 214 -5.69 10.50 3.25
C GLY A 214 -6.55 9.50 4.04
N SER A 215 -7.68 9.04 3.51
CA SER A 215 -8.60 8.13 4.20
C SER A 215 -8.28 6.65 4.02
N GLU A 216 -7.77 6.25 2.85
CA GLU A 216 -7.61 4.84 2.50
C GLU A 216 -6.25 4.26 2.95
N PRO A 217 -6.18 2.97 3.29
CA PRO A 217 -4.92 2.25 3.48
C PRO A 217 -4.28 1.89 2.13
N ILE A 218 -2.98 1.57 2.16
CA ILE A 218 -2.32 0.96 0.99
C ILE A 218 -2.75 -0.49 0.89
N THR A 219 -3.28 -0.87 -0.27
CA THR A 219 -3.78 -2.21 -0.54
C THR A 219 -3.28 -2.73 -1.88
N VAL A 220 -3.35 -4.04 -2.06
CA VAL A 220 -3.06 -4.76 -3.30
C VAL A 220 -4.15 -5.79 -3.55
N PHE A 221 -4.26 -6.29 -4.79
CA PHE A 221 -5.05 -7.49 -5.04
C PHE A 221 -4.27 -8.74 -4.61
N SER A 222 -4.97 -9.62 -3.90
CA SER A 222 -4.51 -10.97 -3.58
C SER A 222 -4.45 -11.82 -4.84
N PRO A 223 -3.79 -12.99 -4.79
CA PRO A 223 -3.83 -13.98 -5.87
C PRO A 223 -5.25 -14.30 -6.34
N ASP A 224 -6.23 -14.29 -5.43
CA ASP A 224 -7.63 -14.60 -5.72
C ASP A 224 -8.48 -13.36 -6.11
N GLY A 225 -7.83 -12.24 -6.43
CA GLY A 225 -8.49 -10.99 -6.86
C GLY A 225 -9.14 -10.16 -5.76
N GLY A 226 -9.10 -10.61 -4.51
CA GLY A 226 -9.60 -9.86 -3.35
C GLY A 226 -8.64 -8.74 -2.92
N THR A 227 -9.12 -7.73 -2.19
CA THR A 227 -8.24 -6.67 -1.67
C THR A 227 -7.61 -7.09 -0.34
N VAL A 228 -6.28 -6.96 -0.24
CA VAL A 228 -5.50 -7.27 0.98
C VAL A 228 -4.54 -6.14 1.35
N MET A 229 -4.10 -6.12 2.60
CA MET A 229 -3.15 -5.15 3.14
C MET A 229 -2.10 -5.81 4.02
N GLU A 230 -0.90 -5.24 4.05
CA GLU A 230 0.18 -5.69 4.96
C GLU A 230 -0.18 -5.35 6.42
N ILE A 231 0.45 -6.03 7.38
CA ILE A 231 0.28 -5.80 8.82
C ILE A 231 0.45 -4.33 9.20
N SER A 232 1.48 -3.64 8.70
CA SER A 232 1.76 -2.23 9.02
C SER A 232 0.57 -1.33 8.67
N GLN A 233 0.01 -1.51 7.48
CA GLN A 233 -1.17 -0.80 6.99
C GLN A 233 -2.43 -1.21 7.73
N THR A 234 -2.56 -2.49 8.10
CA THR A 234 -3.67 -3.00 8.93
C THR A 234 -3.73 -2.28 10.27
N VAL A 235 -2.59 -2.20 10.97
CA VAL A 235 -2.51 -1.55 12.28
C VAL A 235 -2.82 -0.06 12.16
N LEU A 236 -2.25 0.63 11.17
CA LEU A 236 -2.52 2.05 10.93
C LEU A 236 -3.99 2.29 10.58
N TYR A 237 -4.61 1.41 9.79
CA TYR A 237 -6.01 1.52 9.40
C TYR A 237 -6.95 1.35 10.60
N ILE A 238 -6.73 0.32 11.43
CA ILE A 238 -7.52 0.11 12.65
C ILE A 238 -7.39 1.32 13.58
N LEU A 239 -6.17 1.83 13.80
CA LEU A 239 -5.95 3.01 14.63
C LEU A 239 -6.65 4.24 14.05
N SER A 240 -6.50 4.49 12.75
CA SER A 240 -7.12 5.63 12.09
C SER A 240 -8.65 5.57 12.18
N SER A 241 -9.24 4.41 11.92
CA SER A 241 -10.69 4.24 11.89
C SER A 241 -11.29 4.33 13.29
N LEU A 242 -10.70 3.63 14.26
CA LEU A 242 -11.27 3.55 15.61
C LEU A 242 -10.92 4.74 16.50
N ALA A 243 -9.77 5.39 16.30
CA ALA A 243 -9.26 6.40 17.24
C ALA A 243 -9.11 7.81 16.67
N CYS A 244 -9.09 7.98 15.34
CA CYS A 244 -8.81 9.27 14.71
C CYS A 244 -9.99 9.84 13.91
N LYS A 245 -10.78 9.00 13.22
CA LYS A 245 -11.92 9.41 12.40
C LYS A 245 -13.24 9.40 13.17
N GLU A 246 -13.48 8.32 13.90
CA GLU A 246 -14.71 8.14 14.68
C GLU A 246 -14.39 8.23 16.17
N VAL A 247 -14.51 9.42 16.74
CA VAL A 247 -14.26 9.60 18.18
C VAL A 247 -15.50 10.07 18.92
N ARG A 248 -15.71 9.49 20.09
CA ARG A 248 -16.69 10.00 21.05
C ARG A 248 -16.05 11.04 21.95
N PRO A 249 -16.73 12.17 22.22
CA PRO A 249 -16.48 12.86 23.47
C PRO A 249 -16.79 11.86 24.59
N LEU A 250 -15.77 11.47 25.36
CA LEU A 250 -15.92 10.63 26.53
C LEU A 250 -16.93 11.32 27.46
N ARG A 251 -18.21 10.91 27.44
CA ARG A 251 -19.08 11.22 28.56
C ARG A 251 -18.51 10.50 29.78
N PRO A 252 -18.58 11.08 30.99
CA PRO A 252 -18.10 10.45 32.23
C PRO A 252 -18.68 9.05 32.52
N CYS A 253 -19.73 8.64 31.80
CA CYS A 253 -20.39 7.34 31.94
C CYS A 253 -19.76 6.20 31.13
N CYS A 254 -18.70 6.43 30.35
CA CYS A 254 -18.01 5.41 29.56
C CYS A 254 -16.62 5.13 30.14
N ASN A 255 -16.26 3.86 30.38
CA ASN A 255 -14.89 3.48 30.77
C ASN A 255 -13.93 3.75 29.60
N ALA A 256 -13.36 4.96 29.54
CA ALA A 256 -12.36 5.37 28.55
C ALA A 256 -11.22 4.35 28.42
N GLN A 257 -10.76 3.83 29.56
CA GLN A 257 -9.75 2.78 29.64
C GLN A 257 -10.16 1.52 28.87
N LYS A 258 -11.41 1.06 28.99
CA LYS A 258 -11.90 -0.14 28.29
C LYS A 258 -11.95 0.08 26.77
N TYR A 259 -12.25 1.30 26.35
CA TYR A 259 -12.21 1.67 24.93
C TYR A 259 -10.78 1.64 24.38
N GLU A 260 -9.82 2.20 25.12
CA GLU A 260 -8.41 2.17 24.74
C GLU A 260 -7.86 0.74 24.70
N GLU A 261 -8.19 -0.08 25.70
CA GLU A 261 -7.87 -1.50 25.75
C GLU A 261 -8.45 -2.27 24.55
N ASN A 262 -9.69 -1.97 24.13
CA ASN A 262 -10.30 -2.62 22.97
C ASN A 262 -9.57 -2.31 21.67
N ILE A 263 -9.14 -1.05 21.46
CA ILE A 263 -8.35 -0.66 20.27
C ILE A 263 -7.02 -1.39 20.26
N VAL A 264 -6.30 -1.37 21.39
CA VAL A 264 -5.01 -2.06 21.53
C VAL A 264 -5.18 -3.57 21.31
N ASN A 265 -6.22 -4.18 21.88
CA ASN A 265 -6.52 -5.61 21.69
C ASN A 265 -6.90 -5.95 20.24
N ALA A 266 -7.58 -5.05 19.52
CA ALA A 266 -7.86 -5.24 18.10
C ALA A 266 -6.57 -5.26 17.27
N ILE A 267 -5.62 -4.38 17.59
CA ILE A 267 -4.31 -4.28 16.93
C ILE A 267 -3.40 -5.47 17.26
N LYS A 268 -3.33 -5.87 18.54
CA LYS A 268 -2.47 -6.96 19.03
C LYS A 268 -2.72 -8.32 18.37
N LYS A 269 -3.88 -8.51 17.73
CA LYS A 269 -4.18 -9.73 16.96
C LYS A 269 -3.28 -9.92 15.73
N TYR A 270 -2.71 -8.84 15.20
CA TYR A 270 -2.01 -8.86 13.91
C TYR A 270 -0.50 -8.70 14.03
N ILE A 271 -0.02 -8.23 15.18
CA ILE A 271 1.35 -7.71 15.30
C ILE A 271 2.42 -8.80 15.41
N ASN A 272 2.00 -9.98 15.87
CA ASN A 272 2.85 -11.16 15.98
C ASN A 272 2.79 -12.03 14.73
N MET A 273 2.07 -11.59 13.69
CA MET A 273 2.05 -12.30 12.41
C MET A 273 3.42 -12.17 11.73
N PRO A 274 3.88 -13.20 11.00
CA PRO A 274 5.15 -13.16 10.30
C PRO A 274 5.27 -12.00 9.30
N MET A 275 6.50 -11.57 9.05
CA MET A 275 6.77 -10.61 7.97
C MET A 275 6.33 -11.21 6.62
N GLY A 276 5.71 -10.38 5.78
CA GLY A 276 5.16 -10.82 4.51
C GLY A 276 3.75 -11.40 4.59
N THR A 277 3.09 -11.31 5.75
CA THR A 277 1.66 -11.62 5.89
C THR A 277 0.80 -10.45 5.40
N TYR A 278 -0.20 -10.78 4.58
CA TYR A 278 -1.23 -9.89 4.09
C TYR A 278 -2.61 -10.39 4.53
N ILE A 279 -3.50 -9.46 4.85
CA ILE A 279 -4.82 -9.76 5.43
C ILE A 279 -5.90 -9.15 4.55
N SER A 280 -6.98 -9.92 4.34
CA SER A 280 -8.19 -9.47 3.65
C SER A 280 -8.72 -8.18 4.24
N LYS A 281 -8.84 -7.12 3.41
CA LYS A 281 -9.42 -5.84 3.81
C LYS A 281 -10.84 -6.04 4.33
N LYS A 282 -11.63 -6.91 3.69
CA LYS A 282 -13.00 -7.23 4.11
C LYS A 282 -13.05 -7.71 5.56
N LYS A 283 -12.16 -8.62 5.95
CA LYS A 283 -12.07 -9.11 7.34
C LYS A 283 -11.70 -8.00 8.33
N ILE A 284 -10.81 -7.10 7.93
CA ILE A 284 -10.44 -5.95 8.77
C ILE A 284 -11.61 -4.99 8.90
N ASP A 285 -12.31 -4.67 7.82
CA ASP A 285 -13.51 -3.83 7.83
C ASP A 285 -14.61 -4.41 8.72
N GLU A 286 -14.86 -5.72 8.66
CA GLU A 286 -15.78 -6.42 9.55
C GLU A 286 -15.35 -6.31 11.03
N SER A 287 -14.05 -6.45 11.30
CA SER A 287 -13.49 -6.30 12.66
C SER A 287 -13.61 -4.86 13.19
N VAL A 288 -13.36 -3.86 12.34
CA VAL A 288 -13.55 -2.44 12.65
C VAL A 288 -15.02 -2.16 12.91
N ALA A 289 -15.92 -2.57 12.01
CA ALA A 289 -17.36 -2.39 12.15
C ALA A 289 -17.91 -3.08 13.40
N LYS A 290 -17.44 -4.29 13.73
CA LYS A 290 -17.80 -4.99 14.97
C LYS A 290 -17.32 -4.23 16.21
N SER A 291 -16.11 -3.68 16.15
CA SER A 291 -15.60 -2.85 17.24
C SER A 291 -16.48 -1.60 17.40
N LEU A 292 -16.82 -0.93 16.30
CA LEU A 292 -17.73 0.23 16.28
C LEU A 292 -19.14 -0.11 16.76
N SER A 293 -19.71 -1.27 16.43
CA SER A 293 -21.09 -1.63 16.83
C SER A 293 -21.24 -1.95 18.31
N ILE A 294 -20.21 -2.56 18.92
CA ILE A 294 -20.10 -2.72 20.38
C ILE A 294 -20.02 -1.33 21.06
N MET A 295 -19.61 -0.33 20.30
CA MET A 295 -19.50 1.05 20.71
C MET A 295 -20.68 1.89 20.16
N TRP A 296 -21.85 1.92 20.84
CA TRP A 296 -22.97 2.92 20.71
C TRP A 296 -22.73 4.24 19.89
N LYS A 297 -23.69 4.64 19.05
CA LYS A 297 -23.66 5.79 18.09
C LYS A 297 -22.66 6.94 18.37
N CYS A 298 -21.69 7.08 17.46
CA CYS A 298 -20.65 8.12 17.42
C CYS A 298 -21.10 9.41 16.70
N ILE A 299 -20.38 10.51 16.96
CA ILE A 299 -20.34 11.68 16.08
C ILE A 299 -19.17 11.42 15.12
N SER A 300 -19.42 11.34 13.81
CA SER A 300 -18.35 11.30 12.82
C SER A 300 -17.64 12.66 12.79
N ILE A 301 -16.32 12.67 12.89
CA ILE A 301 -15.50 13.88 12.73
C ILE A 301 -14.84 13.79 11.36
N ASP A 302 -15.58 14.20 10.33
CA ASP A 302 -15.20 13.95 8.92
C ASP A 302 -14.61 15.18 8.19
N ILE A 303 -14.46 16.31 8.89
CA ILE A 303 -14.38 17.62 8.22
C ILE A 303 -13.01 17.91 7.55
N GLU A 304 -11.97 17.10 7.83
CA GLU A 304 -10.61 17.32 7.30
C GLU A 304 -9.99 16.13 6.56
N PHE A 305 -10.54 14.92 6.70
CA PHE A 305 -10.02 13.76 5.96
C PHE A 305 -10.47 13.72 4.51
N SER A 306 -11.52 14.44 4.11
CA SER A 306 -12.06 14.46 2.75
C SER A 306 -11.50 15.57 1.85
N ARG A 307 -10.70 16.49 2.39
CA ARG A 307 -10.14 17.64 1.65
C ARG A 307 -8.93 17.26 0.79
N GLU A 308 -8.58 18.09 -0.19
CA GLU A 308 -7.36 17.87 -0.97
C GLU A 308 -6.10 18.05 -0.12
N LYS A 309 -5.07 17.22 -0.35
CA LYS A 309 -3.87 17.15 0.50
C LYS A 309 -3.16 18.49 0.74
N ASP A 310 -3.13 19.37 -0.26
CA ASP A 310 -2.40 20.65 -0.21
C ASP A 310 -3.29 21.82 0.20
N GLU A 311 -4.61 21.61 0.33
CA GLU A 311 -5.53 22.62 0.82
C GLU A 311 -5.06 23.10 2.20
N LYS A 312 -5.05 24.41 2.42
CA LYS A 312 -4.57 25.00 3.67
C LYS A 312 -5.73 25.17 4.64
N VAL A 313 -5.67 24.50 5.79
CA VAL A 313 -6.65 24.59 6.87
C VAL A 313 -6.08 25.32 8.09
N PRO A 314 -6.87 26.12 8.81
CA PRO A 314 -6.43 26.73 10.07
C PRO A 314 -6.01 25.66 11.09
N LEU A 315 -4.85 25.86 11.72
CA LEU A 315 -4.33 24.93 12.73
C LEU A 315 -5.29 24.75 13.91
N LYS A 316 -6.04 25.80 14.27
CA LYS A 316 -7.11 25.71 15.27
C LYS A 316 -8.15 24.62 14.98
N HIS A 317 -8.43 24.31 13.71
CA HIS A 317 -9.38 23.26 13.36
C HIS A 317 -8.80 21.88 13.65
N ILE A 318 -7.53 21.63 13.28
CA ILE A 318 -6.81 20.41 13.66
C ILE A 318 -6.80 20.25 15.18
N LYS A 319 -6.47 21.33 15.91
CA LYS A 319 -6.43 21.32 17.38
C LYS A 319 -7.78 20.94 17.98
N HIS A 320 -8.85 21.58 17.51
CA HIS A 320 -10.21 21.28 17.93
C HIS A 320 -10.60 19.81 17.66
N GLN A 321 -10.13 19.22 16.56
CA GLN A 321 -10.32 17.80 16.31
C GLN A 321 -9.54 16.95 17.32
N MET A 322 -8.25 17.24 17.54
CA MET A 322 -7.44 16.53 18.53
C MET A 322 -8.06 16.60 19.94
N ASP A 323 -8.58 17.77 20.33
CA ASP A 323 -9.30 18.00 21.59
C ASP A 323 -10.54 17.11 21.71
N LYS A 324 -11.39 17.10 20.66
CA LYS A 324 -12.57 16.23 20.60
C LYS A 324 -12.20 14.75 20.69
N CYS A 325 -11.05 14.38 20.12
CA CYS A 325 -10.56 13.02 20.13
C CYS A 325 -9.83 12.64 21.45
N GLY A 326 -9.65 13.60 22.36
CA GLY A 326 -8.85 13.44 23.57
C GLY A 326 -7.42 12.99 23.26
N LEU A 327 -6.87 13.46 22.13
CA LEU A 327 -5.52 13.13 21.69
C LEU A 327 -4.51 14.07 22.38
N PRO A 328 -3.34 13.56 22.79
CA PRO A 328 -2.30 14.41 23.34
C PRO A 328 -1.84 15.38 22.26
N HIS A 329 -1.73 16.66 22.58
CA HIS A 329 -0.97 17.54 21.71
C HIS A 329 0.51 17.32 22.04
N SER A 330 1.15 16.43 21.28
CA SER A 330 2.60 16.30 21.24
C SER A 330 3.30 17.61 20.81
N LEU A 331 2.51 18.60 20.39
CA LEU A 331 2.90 19.96 20.07
C LEU A 331 2.36 20.98 21.09
N ASN A 332 1.96 20.60 22.31
CA ASN A 332 1.32 21.54 23.26
C ASN A 332 2.17 22.79 23.52
N ASP A 333 3.47 22.63 23.78
CA ASP A 333 4.40 23.74 24.02
C ASP A 333 4.61 24.60 22.75
N LEU A 334 4.50 23.95 21.58
CA LEU A 334 4.57 24.57 20.24
C LEU A 334 3.30 25.35 19.85
N LEU A 335 2.13 24.81 20.20
CA LEU A 335 0.82 25.40 19.92
C LEU A 335 0.50 26.57 20.87
N ALA A 336 1.14 26.60 22.05
CA ALA A 336 1.05 27.71 22.98
C ALA A 336 1.84 28.95 22.53
N THR A 337 2.87 28.78 21.68
CA THR A 337 3.75 29.84 21.21
C THR A 337 3.35 30.44 19.85
N ILE A 338 2.49 29.77 19.10
CA ILE A 338 2.03 30.20 17.77
C ILE A 338 0.58 30.64 17.86
N ASN A 339 0.22 31.76 17.22
CA ASN A 339 -1.18 32.13 17.05
C ASN A 339 -1.89 31.14 16.11
N SER A 340 -2.46 30.07 16.69
CA SER A 340 -3.14 28.99 15.98
C SER A 340 -4.36 29.42 15.15
N ASP A 341 -4.87 30.64 15.38
CA ASP A 341 -6.01 31.17 14.64
C ASP A 341 -5.62 31.70 13.26
N THR A 342 -4.35 32.04 13.07
CA THR A 342 -3.82 32.62 11.83
C THR A 342 -2.99 31.65 11.01
N LEU A 343 -2.30 30.71 11.66
CA LEU A 343 -1.48 29.72 10.97
C LEU A 343 -2.36 28.74 10.19
N ARG A 344 -2.11 28.64 8.89
CA ARG A 344 -2.75 27.65 8.02
C ARG A 344 -1.74 26.60 7.57
N ILE A 345 -2.08 25.34 7.76
CA ILE A 345 -1.23 24.21 7.40
C ILE A 345 -1.90 23.36 6.33
N PRO A 346 -1.13 22.63 5.49
CA PRO A 346 -1.73 21.75 4.50
C PRO A 346 -2.45 20.59 5.19
N VAL A 347 -3.54 20.14 4.60
CA VAL A 347 -4.38 19.04 5.11
C VAL A 347 -3.55 17.78 5.38
N TRP A 348 -2.61 17.41 4.51
CA TRP A 348 -1.74 16.24 4.74
C TRP A 348 -0.99 16.33 6.07
N PHE A 349 -0.55 17.53 6.46
CA PHE A 349 0.18 17.74 7.70
C PHE A 349 -0.77 17.65 8.90
N GLY A 350 -1.98 18.20 8.79
CA GLY A 350 -3.03 18.02 9.79
C GLY A 350 -3.35 16.54 10.05
N ARG A 351 -3.53 15.75 8.98
CA ARG A 351 -3.74 14.29 9.04
C ARG A 351 -2.59 13.59 9.77
N TYR A 352 -1.35 13.96 9.42
CA TYR A 352 -0.16 13.44 10.09
C TYR A 352 -0.16 13.73 11.60
N LEU A 353 -0.47 14.97 12.01
CA LEU A 353 -0.49 15.37 13.41
C LEU A 353 -1.51 14.57 14.23
N ILE A 354 -2.72 14.40 13.69
CA ILE A 354 -3.79 13.63 14.35
C ILE A 354 -3.36 12.17 14.53
N MET A 355 -2.86 11.53 13.47
CA MET A 355 -2.46 10.13 13.51
C MET A 355 -1.24 9.89 14.42
N LYS A 356 -0.26 10.79 14.39
CA LYS A 356 0.89 10.75 15.30
C LYS A 356 0.43 10.85 16.76
N ALA A 357 -0.46 11.79 17.06
CA ALA A 357 -1.00 11.94 18.40
C ALA A 357 -1.80 10.72 18.86
N GLY A 358 -2.51 10.06 17.94
CA GLY A 358 -3.08 8.73 18.14
C GLY A 358 -1.99 7.72 18.55
N ALA A 359 -0.95 7.56 17.74
CA ALA A 359 0.14 6.64 18.06
C ALA A 359 0.78 6.93 19.43
N ASP A 360 1.02 8.20 19.75
CA ASP A 360 1.56 8.65 21.03
C ASP A 360 0.61 8.29 22.21
N LYS A 361 -0.70 8.48 22.05
CA LYS A 361 -1.72 8.15 23.07
C LYS A 361 -1.76 6.67 23.40
N PHE A 362 -1.87 5.83 22.36
CA PHE A 362 -2.14 4.40 22.54
C PHE A 362 -0.87 3.58 22.79
N PHE A 363 0.30 4.05 22.34
CA PHE A 363 1.54 3.25 22.37
C PHE A 363 2.73 3.91 23.07
N GLY A 364 2.69 5.23 23.31
CA GLY A 364 3.88 6.03 23.68
C GLY A 364 4.63 5.61 24.96
N LYS A 365 3.97 4.98 25.94
CA LYS A 365 4.62 4.62 27.23
C LYS A 365 4.93 3.14 27.40
N HIS A 366 4.23 2.26 26.71
CA HIS A 366 4.21 0.83 27.04
C HIS A 366 4.46 -0.10 25.84
N ASP A 367 4.32 0.37 24.60
CA ASP A 367 4.34 -0.52 23.43
C ASP A 367 5.13 0.12 22.26
N THR A 368 6.43 0.28 22.47
CA THR A 368 7.32 1.02 21.54
C THR A 368 7.43 0.34 20.18
N ASP A 369 7.33 -0.99 20.13
CA ASP A 369 7.35 -1.75 18.88
C ASP A 369 6.11 -1.46 18.03
N LEU A 370 4.92 -1.40 18.64
CA LEU A 370 3.69 -0.97 17.97
C LEU A 370 3.79 0.48 17.47
N LYS A 371 4.34 1.36 18.31
CA LYS A 371 4.57 2.75 17.91
C LYS A 371 5.45 2.82 16.66
N MET A 372 6.54 2.06 16.63
CA MET A 372 7.44 2.01 15.47
C MET A 372 6.72 1.53 14.21
N ILE A 373 5.95 0.44 14.28
CA ILE A 373 5.17 -0.08 13.15
C ILE A 373 4.20 0.97 12.60
N VAL A 374 3.47 1.66 13.49
CA VAL A 374 2.50 2.70 13.10
C VAL A 374 3.20 3.90 12.49
N MET A 375 4.31 4.35 13.08
CA MET A 375 5.06 5.51 12.62
C MET A 375 5.69 5.25 11.25
N ASP A 376 6.25 4.06 11.02
CA ASP A 376 6.79 3.64 9.73
C ASP A 376 5.72 3.58 8.63
N ALA A 377 4.52 3.09 8.97
CA ALA A 377 3.37 3.09 8.05
C ALA A 377 2.88 4.52 7.76
N LEU A 378 2.88 5.38 8.79
CA LEU A 378 2.43 6.78 8.70
C LEU A 378 3.34 7.63 7.80
N LEU A 379 4.63 7.32 7.69
CA LEU A 379 5.54 7.98 6.76
C LEU A 379 5.04 7.91 5.30
N LEU A 380 4.31 6.86 4.93
CA LEU A 380 3.76 6.73 3.58
C LEU A 380 2.58 7.68 3.31
N LYS A 381 1.95 8.26 4.34
CA LYS A 381 0.93 9.33 4.20
C LYS A 381 1.52 10.73 3.97
N ILE A 382 2.83 10.87 4.12
CA ILE A 382 3.53 12.15 3.96
C ILE A 382 3.94 12.30 2.48
N PRO A 383 3.83 13.50 1.88
CA PRO A 383 4.37 13.76 0.54
C PRO A 383 5.82 13.33 0.43
N GLU A 384 6.14 12.64 -0.66
CA GLU A 384 7.41 11.95 -0.87
C GLU A 384 8.64 12.84 -0.65
N ASP A 385 8.59 14.06 -1.18
CA ASP A 385 9.65 15.06 -1.09
C ASP A 385 9.88 15.60 0.34
N LYS A 386 8.97 15.29 1.28
CA LYS A 386 9.03 15.69 2.69
C LYS A 386 9.34 14.51 3.62
N ARG A 387 9.17 13.25 3.18
CA ARG A 387 9.27 12.03 4.01
C ARG A 387 10.57 11.93 4.80
N GLN A 388 11.72 12.19 4.16
CA GLN A 388 13.04 12.01 4.79
C GLN A 388 13.23 12.84 6.06
N TYR A 389 12.61 14.01 6.15
CA TYR A 389 12.63 14.83 7.36
C TYR A 389 11.94 14.11 8.52
N PHE A 390 10.77 13.52 8.25
CA PHE A 390 9.97 12.84 9.28
C PHE A 390 10.55 11.51 9.71
N VAL A 391 11.28 10.81 8.84
CA VAL A 391 12.04 9.60 9.21
C VAL A 391 12.97 9.88 10.38
N ASN A 392 13.81 10.91 10.24
CA ASN A 392 14.76 11.30 11.29
C ASN A 392 14.02 11.70 12.57
N LYS A 393 12.89 12.41 12.43
CA LYS A 393 12.08 12.84 13.57
C LYS A 393 11.44 11.66 14.31
N HIS A 394 10.90 10.68 13.58
CA HIS A 394 10.29 9.48 14.18
C HIS A 394 11.34 8.65 14.92
N SER A 395 12.55 8.50 14.36
CA SER A 395 13.66 7.83 15.04
C SER A 395 14.01 8.52 16.37
N ASN A 396 14.10 9.85 16.38
CA ASN A 396 14.37 10.62 17.60
C ASN A 396 13.25 10.46 18.64
N ASP A 397 11.97 10.49 18.21
CA ASP A 397 10.82 10.31 19.11
C ASP A 397 10.84 8.91 19.77
N ILE A 398 11.14 7.87 19.00
CA ILE A 398 11.23 6.48 19.49
C ILE A 398 12.42 6.34 20.45
N GLU A 399 13.58 6.87 20.08
CA GLU A 399 14.78 6.87 20.92
C GLU A 399 14.54 7.59 22.25
N PHE A 400 13.87 8.75 22.22
CA PHE A 400 13.49 9.48 23.42
C PHE A 400 12.57 8.68 24.35
N ASP A 401 11.55 8.00 23.80
CA ASP A 401 10.66 7.15 24.60
C ASP A 401 11.38 5.94 25.22
N LEU A 402 12.34 5.35 24.49
CA LEU A 402 13.21 4.29 25.02
C LEU A 402 14.10 4.82 26.14
N PHE A 403 14.70 6.00 25.99
CA PHE A 403 15.54 6.60 27.04
C PHE A 403 14.75 7.00 28.28
N ARG A 404 13.50 7.47 28.12
CA ARG A 404 12.61 7.79 29.25
C ARG A 404 12.23 6.56 30.08
N LYS A 405 12.17 5.37 29.46
CA LYS A 405 12.04 4.08 30.18
C LYS A 405 13.27 3.79 31.06
N VAL A 406 14.47 4.19 30.63
CA VAL A 406 15.74 3.87 31.30
C VAL A 406 16.15 4.94 32.32
N SER A 407 15.86 6.22 32.05
CA SER A 407 16.28 7.36 32.87
C SER A 407 15.08 8.10 33.44
N ARG A 408 14.70 7.81 34.69
CA ARG A 408 13.64 8.58 35.38
C ARG A 408 14.02 10.04 35.72
N ASN A 409 15.30 10.46 35.55
CA ASN A 409 15.82 11.70 36.16
C ASN A 409 16.62 12.64 35.25
N LYS A 410 16.43 12.67 33.92
CA LYS A 410 17.04 13.72 33.08
C LYS A 410 16.03 14.37 32.15
N ILE A 411 15.68 15.61 32.44
CA ILE A 411 14.91 16.49 31.55
C ILE A 411 15.91 16.99 30.51
N VAL A 412 15.79 16.48 29.28
CA VAL A 412 16.43 17.09 28.11
C VAL A 412 15.44 18.11 27.56
N THR A 413 15.79 19.39 27.61
CA THR A 413 15.01 20.46 26.97
C THR A 413 15.32 20.46 25.48
N TYR A 414 14.34 20.03 24.69
CA TYR A 414 14.39 20.07 23.24
C TYR A 414 13.98 21.48 22.78
N ASN A 415 14.70 22.08 21.83
CA ASN A 415 14.48 23.48 21.43
C ASN A 415 13.41 23.54 20.33
N ASP A 416 12.14 23.33 20.71
CA ASP A 416 11.00 23.10 19.82
C ASP A 416 10.72 24.24 18.82
N ALA A 417 11.10 25.47 19.15
CA ALA A 417 10.89 26.65 18.30
C ALA A 417 11.78 26.68 17.04
N ALA A 418 13.01 26.20 17.11
CA ALA A 418 13.91 26.16 15.95
C ALA A 418 13.54 25.02 14.98
N GLU A 419 12.99 23.92 15.50
CA GLU A 419 12.40 22.86 14.67
C GLU A 419 11.13 23.32 13.97
N LEU A 420 10.33 24.19 14.61
CA LEU A 420 9.13 24.76 13.99
C LEU A 420 9.47 25.53 12.72
N LEU A 421 10.43 26.44 12.77
CA LEU A 421 10.78 27.27 11.62
C LEU A 421 11.23 26.39 10.45
N LYS A 422 12.04 25.37 10.73
CA LYS A 422 12.43 24.37 9.71
C LYS A 422 11.23 23.60 9.15
N LEU A 423 10.25 23.26 9.98
CA LEU A 423 9.07 22.52 9.57
C LEU A 423 8.08 23.39 8.79
N LEU A 424 7.93 24.66 9.13
CA LEU A 424 7.14 25.64 8.40
C LEU A 424 7.79 26.00 7.06
N ASP A 425 9.11 26.24 7.03
CA ASP A 425 9.89 26.45 5.80
C ASP A 425 9.76 25.23 4.86
N LEU A 426 9.79 24.02 5.44
CA LEU A 426 9.57 22.78 4.72
C LEU A 426 8.13 22.67 4.19
N ILE A 427 7.12 23.24 4.86
CA ILE A 427 5.72 23.24 4.40
C ILE A 427 5.45 24.30 3.32
N GLU A 428 6.19 25.41 3.33
CA GLU A 428 5.94 26.58 2.48
C GLU A 428 6.74 26.58 1.16
N THR A 429 7.77 25.75 1.00
CA THR A 429 8.59 25.71 -0.22
C THR A 429 8.07 24.72 -1.27
N PRO A 430 7.57 25.17 -2.44
CA PRO A 430 7.48 24.35 -3.64
C PRO A 430 8.86 24.31 -4.31
N LYS A 431 9.37 23.11 -4.62
CA LYS A 431 10.55 22.99 -5.48
C LYS A 431 10.15 23.30 -6.92
N ASN A 432 10.43 24.51 -7.39
CA ASN A 432 10.62 24.77 -8.82
C ASN A 432 11.91 24.05 -9.27
N LEU A 433 11.79 22.79 -9.66
CA LEU A 433 12.80 22.14 -10.49
C LEU A 433 12.44 22.44 -11.95
N THR A 434 12.96 23.55 -12.44
CA THR A 434 13.05 23.87 -13.87
C THR A 434 13.83 22.76 -14.57
N LEU A 435 13.13 21.84 -15.25
CA LEU A 435 13.69 21.07 -16.35
C LEU A 435 13.49 21.90 -17.63
N SER A 436 14.62 22.14 -18.30
CA SER A 436 14.75 22.97 -19.48
C SER A 436 13.78 22.55 -20.59
N SER A 437 13.03 23.54 -21.07
CA SER A 437 12.26 23.54 -22.30
C SER A 437 13.04 23.00 -23.50
N HIS A 438 12.45 22.07 -24.26
CA HIS A 438 12.60 21.92 -25.72
C HIS A 438 11.30 21.34 -26.32
N PRO A 439 11.02 21.60 -27.61
CA PRO A 439 9.74 22.17 -28.03
C PRO A 439 8.66 21.15 -28.36
N HIS A 440 7.42 21.52 -28.01
CA HIS A 440 6.20 20.88 -28.49
C HIS A 440 6.06 21.05 -30.02
N HIS A 441 6.12 19.94 -30.75
CA HIS A 441 5.45 19.85 -32.05
C HIS A 441 3.99 19.48 -31.80
N LEU A 442 3.11 20.45 -32.08
CA LEU A 442 1.66 20.29 -32.14
C LEU A 442 1.29 19.37 -33.32
N LEU A 443 0.48 18.35 -33.05
CA LEU A 443 -0.35 17.69 -34.06
C LEU A 443 -1.84 17.94 -33.70
N PRO A 444 -2.72 18.10 -34.71
CA PRO A 444 -4.02 18.74 -34.56
C PRO A 444 -5.12 17.80 -34.04
N PRO A 445 -6.25 18.35 -33.56
CA PRO A 445 -7.34 17.56 -33.00
C PRO A 445 -8.14 16.86 -34.11
N PHE A 446 -8.34 15.54 -33.94
CA PHE A 446 -9.33 14.79 -34.72
C PHE A 446 -10.73 15.04 -34.17
N SER A 447 -11.57 15.66 -34.97
CA SER A 447 -13.02 15.68 -34.82
C SER A 447 -13.60 14.35 -35.29
N ILE A 448 -14.35 13.67 -34.42
CA ILE A 448 -15.23 12.55 -34.83
C ILE A 448 -16.65 13.10 -34.85
N ALA A 449 -17.19 13.26 -36.06
CA ALA A 449 -18.61 13.49 -36.29
C ALA A 449 -19.33 12.13 -36.35
N TRP A 450 -20.49 12.07 -35.70
CA TRP A 450 -21.43 10.95 -35.79
C TRP A 450 -22.19 11.00 -37.11
N ALA A 451 -22.21 9.88 -37.84
CA ALA A 451 -23.28 9.42 -38.72
C ALA A 451 -23.12 7.90 -38.94
#